data_AF-A0A523HF35-F1
#
_entry.id   AF-A0A523HF35-F1
#
_cell.length_a   1.000
_cell.length_b   1.000
_cell.length_c   1.000
_cell.angle_alpha   90.00
_cell.angle_beta   90.00
_cell.angle_gamma   90.00
#
_symmetry.space_group_name_H-M   'P 1'
#
loop_
_entity.id
_entity.type
_entity.pdbx_description
1 polymer ?
#
loop_
_entity_poly.entity_id
_entity_poly.type
_entity_poly.pdbx_seq_one_letter_code
_entity_poly.pdbx_strand_id
1 'polypeptide(L)'
;MAEAEKTEELGGLGEGEATLLENDGLDNNEDLDLGDQMPDVERQARDQGWLPKNEFKGNPDDHKSAKHYVEWGDMKGSIKTIKNQMTHQKKSYEDQIVNQNILHKADTERQLAEVKAQLVTAIDDGDTTAATALAEKQSELNIQKNKLENVQTDAGANDVEIMRLEWEAENQWFFDQNDPRVAAAHSAYDLAIRKGGTPEEAFAAVDDRVSKMSGKPKINQNRLNPSDTATSTGGGNRGTKARKITMNDVTPKEMHMRAAFPDGESGDKVFLKAIENSRKGV
;
A
#
# COMPACT_ATOMS: atom_id res chain seq x y z
N MET A 1 43.60 -17.65 -56.19
CA MET A 1 45.03 -17.73 -55.84
C MET A 1 45.14 -17.17 -54.43
N ALA A 2 45.53 -17.86 -53.38
CA ALA A 2 45.95 -19.23 -53.04
C ALA A 2 45.76 -19.26 -51.50
N GLU A 3 45.22 -20.30 -50.86
CA GLU A 3 45.98 -21.47 -50.36
C GLU A 3 47.27 -21.05 -49.62
N ALA A 4 47.64 -21.51 -48.42
CA ALA A 4 47.25 -22.65 -47.59
C ALA A 4 47.89 -22.43 -46.19
N GLU A 5 47.28 -22.93 -45.12
CA GLU A 5 47.77 -24.03 -44.26
C GLU A 5 48.98 -23.77 -43.35
N LYS A 6 48.80 -24.08 -42.05
CA LYS A 6 49.57 -25.08 -41.26
C LYS A 6 49.05 -25.07 -39.80
N THR A 7 48.19 -25.97 -39.30
CA THR A 7 48.33 -27.40 -38.88
C THR A 7 49.43 -27.72 -37.87
N GLU A 8 49.00 -28.19 -36.68
CA GLU A 8 49.48 -29.33 -35.85
C GLU A 8 48.97 -29.12 -34.40
N GLU A 9 48.03 -29.93 -33.88
CA GLU A 9 48.21 -31.24 -33.21
C GLU A 9 49.05 -31.12 -31.92
N LEU A 10 48.75 -31.72 -30.76
CA LEU A 10 47.95 -32.89 -30.37
C LEU A 10 47.90 -32.93 -28.82
N GLY A 11 46.89 -33.59 -28.24
CA GLY A 11 47.10 -34.42 -27.05
C GLY A 11 46.33 -34.05 -25.78
N GLY A 12 45.48 -34.98 -25.31
CA GLY A 12 45.07 -35.01 -23.90
C GLY A 12 43.68 -35.59 -23.63
N LEU A 13 43.51 -36.89 -23.88
CA LEU A 13 42.40 -37.70 -23.35
C LEU A 13 42.41 -37.67 -21.81
N GLY A 14 41.24 -37.44 -21.22
CA GLY A 14 41.00 -37.52 -19.79
C GLY A 14 39.54 -37.85 -19.53
N GLU A 15 39.20 -39.13 -19.71
CA GLU A 15 37.95 -39.73 -19.30
C GLU A 15 37.80 -39.58 -17.78
N GLY A 16 36.84 -38.78 -17.33
CA GLY A 16 36.44 -38.65 -15.95
C GLY A 16 35.06 -39.27 -15.76
N GLU A 17 35.05 -40.50 -15.26
CA GLU A 17 33.91 -41.30 -14.82
C GLU A 17 32.74 -40.49 -14.23
N ALA A 18 31.57 -40.64 -14.86
CA ALA A 18 30.30 -40.31 -14.25
C ALA A 18 29.93 -41.40 -13.24
N THR A 19 30.29 -41.21 -11.97
CA THR A 19 29.75 -42.02 -10.87
C THR A 19 28.34 -41.52 -10.54
N LEU A 20 27.37 -42.29 -11.04
CA LEU A 20 25.98 -42.30 -10.62
C LEU A 20 25.93 -42.84 -9.17
N LEU A 21 25.76 -41.97 -8.18
CA LEU A 21 25.42 -42.38 -6.82
C LEU A 21 23.92 -42.16 -6.63
N GLU A 22 23.18 -43.27 -6.67
CA GLU A 22 21.88 -43.45 -6.05
C GLU A 22 21.94 -42.89 -4.62
N ASN A 23 21.14 -41.86 -4.35
CA ASN A 23 20.89 -41.40 -2.99
C ASN A 23 19.42 -41.68 -2.70
N ASP A 24 19.15 -42.96 -2.45
CA ASP A 24 17.89 -43.42 -1.88
C ASP A 24 17.74 -42.86 -0.47
N GLY A 25 16.54 -42.35 -0.19
CA GLY A 25 16.20 -41.70 1.06
C GLY A 25 16.42 -42.60 2.27
N LEU A 26 17.10 -42.04 3.27
CA LEU A 26 16.86 -42.35 4.66
C LEU A 26 16.75 -41.04 5.45
N ASP A 27 15.48 -40.74 5.72
CA ASP A 27 14.96 -40.03 6.88
C ASP A 27 15.88 -40.16 8.10
N ASN A 28 16.58 -39.08 8.45
CA ASN A 28 17.27 -38.94 9.73
C ASN A 28 17.09 -37.50 10.22
N ASN A 29 16.00 -37.30 10.97
CA ASN A 29 15.93 -36.30 12.02
C ASN A 29 17.03 -36.61 13.05
N GLU A 30 18.26 -36.17 12.78
CA GLU A 30 19.28 -36.06 13.80
C GLU A 30 19.15 -34.69 14.47
N ASP A 31 18.31 -34.67 15.51
CA ASP A 31 18.42 -33.73 16.61
C ASP A 31 19.84 -33.84 17.19
N LEU A 32 20.74 -33.00 16.68
CA LEU A 32 22.06 -32.80 17.29
C LEU A 32 21.89 -32.01 18.60
N ASP A 33 21.69 -32.77 19.66
CA ASP A 33 21.78 -32.37 21.06
C ASP A 33 23.22 -31.90 21.39
N LEU A 34 23.44 -30.60 21.28
CA LEU A 34 24.65 -29.90 21.76
C LEU A 34 24.45 -29.47 23.23
N GLY A 35 24.60 -30.43 24.13
CA GLY A 35 24.37 -30.29 25.57
C GLY A 35 25.41 -29.53 26.40
N ASP A 36 25.88 -28.34 25.99
CA ASP A 36 26.72 -27.50 26.88
C ASP A 36 26.48 -25.97 26.80
N GLN A 37 25.46 -25.51 26.06
CA GLN A 37 25.05 -24.08 26.00
C GLN A 37 23.56 -23.87 26.30
N MET A 38 22.84 -24.93 26.68
CA MET A 38 21.37 -24.97 26.81
C MET A 38 20.75 -24.05 27.87
N PRO A 39 21.31 -23.84 29.08
CA PRO A 39 20.60 -23.07 30.11
C PRO A 39 20.49 -21.58 29.79
N ASP A 40 21.43 -21.01 29.03
CA ASP A 40 21.40 -19.58 28.68
C ASP A 40 20.50 -19.29 27.47
N VAL A 41 20.49 -20.18 26.47
CA VAL A 41 19.61 -20.05 25.30
C VAL A 41 18.14 -20.28 25.68
N GLU A 42 17.84 -21.23 26.57
CA GLU A 42 16.47 -21.45 27.06
C GLU A 42 15.95 -20.27 27.89
N ARG A 43 16.82 -19.62 28.66
CA ARG A 43 16.47 -18.42 29.43
C ARG A 43 16.10 -17.26 28.50
N GLN A 44 16.93 -17.00 27.49
CA GLN A 44 16.67 -15.99 26.47
C GLN A 44 15.39 -16.30 25.68
N ALA A 45 15.16 -17.57 25.32
CA ALA A 45 13.93 -17.99 24.66
C ALA A 45 12.70 -17.72 25.55
N ARG A 46 12.76 -18.08 26.84
CA ARG A 46 11.67 -17.81 27.81
C ARG A 46 11.39 -16.32 27.98
N ASP A 47 12.41 -15.48 28.01
CA ASP A 47 12.26 -14.02 28.06
C ASP A 47 11.55 -13.47 26.80
N GLN A 48 11.74 -14.12 25.64
CA GLN A 48 11.03 -13.81 24.40
C GLN A 48 9.63 -14.46 24.31
N GLY A 49 9.19 -15.21 25.33
CA GLY A 49 7.86 -15.84 25.41
C GLY A 49 7.81 -17.29 24.92
N TRP A 50 8.95 -17.96 24.76
CA TRP A 50 9.01 -19.40 24.47
C TRP A 50 8.61 -20.23 25.69
N LEU A 51 7.90 -21.33 25.45
CA LEU A 51 7.47 -22.28 26.48
C LEU A 51 8.10 -23.65 26.22
N PRO A 52 8.55 -24.37 27.27
CA PRO A 52 9.03 -25.74 27.11
C PRO A 52 7.89 -26.68 26.67
N LYS A 53 8.23 -27.81 26.06
CA LYS A 53 7.27 -28.76 25.45
C LYS A 53 6.18 -29.23 26.43
N ASN A 54 6.50 -29.30 27.72
CA ASN A 54 5.58 -29.71 28.78
C ASN A 54 4.52 -28.63 29.13
N GLU A 55 4.79 -27.37 28.82
CA GLU A 55 3.93 -26.22 29.14
C GLU A 55 3.29 -25.62 27.87
N PHE A 56 3.72 -26.05 26.69
CA PHE A 56 3.16 -25.63 25.42
C PHE A 56 1.75 -26.23 25.22
N LYS A 57 0.74 -25.37 25.17
CA LYS A 57 -0.68 -25.76 25.07
C LYS A 57 -1.16 -26.01 23.63
N GLY A 58 -0.26 -25.93 22.64
CA GLY A 58 -0.56 -26.11 21.22
C GLY A 58 -0.34 -27.56 20.74
N ASN A 59 -0.39 -27.75 19.42
CA ASN A 59 -0.03 -29.04 18.82
C ASN A 59 1.46 -29.32 19.09
N PRO A 60 1.84 -30.49 19.66
CA PRO A 60 3.23 -30.83 19.93
C PRO A 60 4.17 -30.72 18.73
N ASP A 61 3.64 -30.88 17.51
CA ASP A 61 4.40 -30.79 16.26
C ASP A 61 4.75 -29.34 15.86
N ASP A 62 3.99 -28.35 16.35
CA ASP A 62 4.26 -26.92 16.11
C ASP A 62 5.25 -26.32 17.12
N HIS A 63 5.66 -27.13 18.12
CA HIS A 63 6.64 -26.72 19.12
C HIS A 63 8.03 -26.60 18.50
N LYS A 64 8.67 -25.44 18.67
CA LYS A 64 10.02 -25.18 18.16
C LYS A 64 11.04 -25.29 19.28
N SER A 65 12.27 -25.70 18.95
CA SER A 65 13.39 -25.69 19.91
C SER A 65 13.71 -24.27 20.38
N ALA A 66 14.25 -24.12 21.59
CA ALA A 66 14.60 -22.82 22.17
C ALA A 66 15.56 -22.02 21.29
N LYS A 67 16.58 -22.69 20.74
CA LYS A 67 17.54 -22.10 19.81
C LYS A 67 16.86 -21.53 18.56
N HIS A 68 15.99 -22.33 17.91
CA HIS A 68 15.25 -21.88 16.74
C HIS A 68 14.30 -20.71 17.08
N TYR A 69 13.73 -20.68 18.29
CA TYR A 69 12.85 -19.58 18.69
C TYR A 69 13.60 -18.25 18.83
N VAL A 70 14.79 -18.27 19.47
CA VAL A 70 15.64 -17.09 19.64
C VAL A 70 16.13 -16.56 18.29
N GLU A 71 16.66 -17.43 17.43
CA GLU A 71 17.11 -17.05 16.08
C GLU A 71 15.97 -16.45 15.24
N TRP A 72 14.77 -17.03 15.36
CA TRP A 72 13.58 -16.53 14.67
C TRP A 72 13.07 -15.21 15.26
N GLY A 73 13.17 -15.00 16.58
CA GLY A 73 12.85 -13.76 17.27
C GLY A 73 13.75 -12.60 16.83
N ASP A 74 15.06 -12.85 16.76
CA ASP A 74 16.05 -11.88 16.31
C ASP A 74 15.87 -11.53 14.82
N MET A 75 15.58 -12.54 13.99
CA MET A 75 15.24 -12.32 12.59
C MET A 75 13.94 -11.52 12.44
N LYS A 76 12.90 -11.83 13.22
CA LYS A 76 11.65 -11.03 13.24
C LYS A 76 11.90 -9.59 13.66
N GLY A 77 12.77 -9.35 14.64
CA GLY A 77 13.20 -8.01 15.06
C GLY A 77 13.91 -7.26 13.93
N SER A 78 14.80 -7.94 13.22
CA SER A 78 15.50 -7.40 12.04
C SER A 78 14.53 -7.07 10.90
N ILE A 79 13.61 -7.97 10.58
CA ILE A 79 12.56 -7.75 9.57
C ILE A 79 11.67 -6.57 9.97
N LYS A 80 11.27 -6.45 11.24
CA LYS A 80 10.49 -5.31 11.75
C LYS A 80 11.25 -4.00 11.57
N THR A 81 12.55 -4.01 11.84
CA THR A 81 13.43 -2.84 11.66
C THR A 81 13.52 -2.44 10.19
N ILE A 82 13.76 -3.40 9.29
CA ILE A 82 13.81 -3.17 7.84
C ILE A 82 12.46 -2.66 7.33
N LYS A 83 11.33 -3.21 7.80
CA LYS A 83 9.98 -2.73 7.44
C LYS A 83 9.76 -1.28 7.88
N ASN A 84 10.19 -0.94 9.09
CA ASN A 84 10.11 0.43 9.60
C ASN A 84 11.01 1.38 8.79
N GLN A 85 12.21 0.94 8.40
CA GLN A 85 13.11 1.71 7.55
C GLN A 85 12.52 1.93 6.15
N MET A 86 11.94 0.89 5.54
CA MET A 86 11.31 1.00 4.21
C MET A 86 10.11 1.93 4.22
N THR A 87 9.25 1.86 5.24
CA THR A 87 8.12 2.78 5.38
C THR A 87 8.58 4.22 5.61
N HIS A 88 9.64 4.42 6.40
CA HIS A 88 10.24 5.73 6.60
C HIS A 88 10.89 6.29 5.33
N GLN A 89 11.62 5.46 4.58
CA GLN A 89 12.21 5.84 3.30
C GLN A 89 11.14 6.22 2.28
N LYS A 90 10.07 5.41 2.15
CA LYS A 90 8.94 5.73 1.26
C LYS A 90 8.34 7.09 1.59
N LYS A 91 8.07 7.34 2.88
CA LYS A 91 7.57 8.65 3.32
C LYS A 91 8.55 9.79 3.02
N SER A 92 9.85 9.57 3.26
CA SER A 92 10.87 10.57 2.95
C SER A 92 10.93 10.89 1.45
N TYR A 93 10.75 9.90 0.57
CA TYR A 93 10.69 10.12 -0.87
C TYR A 93 9.43 10.89 -1.28
N GLU A 94 8.27 10.54 -0.72
CA GLU A 94 7.02 11.27 -0.94
C GLU A 94 7.16 12.75 -0.51
N ASP A 95 7.70 13.00 0.69
CA ASP A 95 7.95 14.34 1.20
C ASP A 95 8.97 15.11 0.32
N GLN A 96 10.01 14.42 -0.19
CA GLN A 96 10.98 15.02 -1.11
C GLN A 96 10.34 15.42 -2.44
N ILE A 97 9.50 14.57 -3.02
CA ILE A 97 8.77 14.84 -4.26
C ILE A 97 7.86 16.07 -4.08
N VAL A 98 7.12 16.13 -2.97
CA VAL A 98 6.26 17.27 -2.65
C VAL A 98 7.08 18.56 -2.51
N ASN A 99 8.19 18.52 -1.76
CA ASN A 99 9.05 19.68 -1.58
C ASN A 99 9.68 20.16 -2.90
N GLN A 100 10.15 19.26 -3.74
CA GLN A 100 10.70 19.63 -5.06
C GLN A 100 9.63 20.28 -5.94
N ASN A 101 8.41 19.75 -5.96
CA ASN A 101 7.30 20.37 -6.69
C ASN A 101 6.98 21.78 -6.18
N ILE A 102 7.01 22.00 -4.86
CA ILE A 102 6.80 23.34 -4.27
C ILE A 102 7.93 24.29 -4.67
N LEU A 103 9.18 23.84 -4.59
CA LEU A 103 10.35 24.65 -4.98
C LEU A 103 10.30 25.02 -6.47
N HIS A 104 10.02 24.05 -7.36
CA HIS A 104 9.86 24.31 -8.78
C HIS A 104 8.72 25.28 -9.08
N LYS A 105 7.60 25.20 -8.37
CA LYS A 105 6.50 26.18 -8.50
C LYS A 105 6.95 27.58 -8.06
N ALA A 106 7.62 27.71 -6.92
CA ALA A 106 8.11 29.00 -6.44
C ALA A 106 9.15 29.61 -7.40
N ASP A 107 10.07 28.81 -7.92
CA ASP A 107 11.11 29.25 -8.86
C ASP A 107 10.50 29.69 -10.19
N THR A 108 9.54 28.93 -10.74
CA THR A 108 8.86 29.30 -11.99
C THR A 108 8.05 30.59 -11.82
N GLU A 109 7.39 30.79 -10.68
CA GLU A 109 6.67 32.03 -10.38
C GLU A 109 7.61 33.23 -10.23
N ARG A 110 8.76 33.05 -9.57
CA ARG A 110 9.79 34.08 -9.47
C ARG A 110 10.32 34.45 -10.86
N GLN A 111 10.63 33.47 -11.70
CA GLN A 111 11.11 33.71 -13.07
C GLN A 111 10.06 34.43 -13.91
N LEU A 112 8.78 34.08 -13.78
CA LEU A 112 7.69 34.78 -14.46
C LEU A 112 7.57 36.24 -14.01
N ALA A 113 7.75 36.53 -12.71
CA ALA A 113 7.73 37.89 -12.21
C ALA A 113 8.91 38.71 -12.77
N GLU A 114 10.10 38.12 -12.81
CA GLU A 114 11.30 38.75 -13.37
C GLU A 114 11.16 39.03 -14.87
N VAL A 115 10.70 38.05 -15.66
CA VAL A 115 10.47 38.23 -17.10
C VAL A 115 9.42 39.29 -17.38
N LYS A 116 8.34 39.35 -16.58
CA LYS A 116 7.33 40.41 -16.70
C LYS A 116 7.90 41.80 -16.41
N ALA A 117 8.74 41.92 -15.38
CA ALA A 117 9.40 43.19 -15.08
C ALA A 117 10.32 43.64 -16.22
N GLN A 118 11.13 42.72 -16.75
CA GLN A 118 12.01 42.98 -17.90
C GLN A 118 11.23 43.33 -19.18
N LEU A 119 10.05 42.72 -19.38
CA LEU A 119 9.20 43.00 -20.52
C LEU A 119 8.63 44.43 -20.46
N VAL A 120 8.20 44.87 -19.28
CA VAL A 120 7.75 46.26 -19.08
C VAL A 120 8.88 47.24 -19.38
N THR A 121 10.10 46.99 -18.87
CA THR A 121 11.24 47.87 -19.16
C THR A 121 11.62 47.88 -20.63
N ALA A 122 11.60 46.74 -21.32
CA ALA A 122 11.91 46.67 -22.75
C ALA A 122 10.87 47.41 -23.61
N ILE A 123 9.59 47.38 -23.21
CA ILE A 123 8.53 48.15 -23.87
C ILE A 123 8.72 49.65 -23.64
N ASP A 124 9.06 50.06 -22.41
CA ASP A 124 9.31 51.46 -22.06
C ASP A 124 10.54 52.03 -22.80
N ASP A 125 11.59 51.23 -22.95
CA ASP A 125 12.81 51.57 -23.70
C ASP A 125 12.61 51.53 -25.24
N GLY A 126 11.46 51.01 -25.70
CA GLY A 126 11.15 50.87 -27.13
C GLY A 126 11.93 49.76 -27.84
N ASP A 127 12.57 48.84 -27.11
CA ASP A 127 13.26 47.70 -27.69
C ASP A 127 12.26 46.59 -28.02
N THR A 128 11.74 46.66 -29.25
CA THR A 128 10.77 45.70 -29.77
C THR A 128 11.35 44.28 -29.87
N THR A 129 12.66 44.14 -30.11
CA THR A 129 13.29 42.84 -30.27
C THR A 129 13.46 42.11 -28.94
N ALA A 130 13.88 42.83 -27.89
CA ALA A 130 13.94 42.30 -26.54
C ALA A 130 12.54 41.99 -26.00
N ALA A 131 11.56 42.87 -26.26
CA ALA A 131 10.18 42.67 -25.83
C ALA A 131 9.56 41.40 -26.44
N THR A 132 9.77 41.12 -27.74
CA THR A 132 9.27 39.89 -28.36
C THR A 132 9.91 38.63 -27.79
N ALA A 133 11.23 38.66 -27.56
CA ALA A 133 11.94 37.51 -26.99
C ALA A 133 11.50 37.21 -25.54
N LEU A 134 11.27 38.26 -24.74
CA LEU A 134 10.76 38.12 -23.37
C LEU A 134 9.32 37.63 -23.34
N ALA A 135 8.48 38.04 -24.30
CA ALA A 135 7.10 37.55 -24.44
C ALA A 135 7.06 36.05 -24.78
N GLU A 136 7.93 35.59 -25.66
CA GLU A 136 8.10 34.16 -25.98
C GLU A 136 8.53 33.37 -24.76
N LYS A 137 9.54 33.88 -24.02
CA LYS A 137 10.00 33.26 -22.76
C LYS A 137 8.90 33.20 -21.71
N GLN A 138 8.09 34.24 -21.60
CA GLN A 138 6.93 34.26 -20.70
C GLN A 138 5.89 33.19 -21.10
N SER A 139 5.64 33.03 -22.39
CA SER A 139 4.76 31.98 -22.91
C SER A 139 5.27 30.59 -22.58
N GLU A 140 6.57 30.33 -22.79
CA GLU A 140 7.19 29.05 -22.47
C GLU A 140 7.11 28.73 -20.97
N LEU A 141 7.41 29.69 -20.10
CA LEU A 141 7.28 29.52 -18.65
C LEU A 141 5.84 29.25 -18.21
N ASN A 142 4.85 29.89 -18.85
CA ASN A 142 3.44 29.59 -18.61
C ASN A 142 3.06 28.16 -19.04
N ILE A 143 3.59 27.68 -20.17
CA ILE A 143 3.39 26.28 -20.60
C ILE A 143 4.01 25.32 -19.59
N GLN A 144 5.21 25.60 -19.08
CA GLN A 144 5.85 24.80 -18.04
C GLN A 144 5.04 24.80 -16.74
N LYS A 145 4.54 25.96 -16.31
CA LYS A 145 3.66 26.09 -15.14
C LYS A 145 2.40 25.24 -15.29
N ASN A 146 1.72 25.32 -16.44
CA ASN A 146 0.51 24.53 -16.71
C ASN A 146 0.79 23.02 -16.72
N LYS A 147 1.97 22.60 -17.22
CA LYS A 147 2.38 21.19 -17.16
C LYS A 147 2.58 20.72 -15.71
N LEU A 148 3.25 21.52 -14.87
CA LEU A 148 3.45 21.22 -13.45
C LEU A 148 2.12 21.15 -12.67
N GLU A 149 1.13 21.95 -13.06
CA GLU A 149 -0.20 21.93 -12.47
C GLU A 149 -1.02 20.70 -12.92
N ASN A 150 -0.93 20.33 -14.20
CA ASN A 150 -1.64 19.16 -14.75
C ASN A 150 -1.02 17.81 -14.32
N VAL A 151 0.29 17.75 -14.05
CA VAL A 151 0.92 16.53 -13.50
C VAL A 151 0.36 16.17 -12.11
N GLN A 152 -0.15 17.14 -11.34
CA GLN A 152 -0.88 16.85 -10.10
C GLN A 152 -2.27 16.25 -10.35
N THR A 153 -2.88 16.48 -11.52
CA THR A 153 -4.17 15.88 -11.90
C THR A 153 -4.02 14.52 -12.59
N ASP A 154 -2.88 14.24 -13.23
CA ASP A 154 -2.59 12.93 -13.85
C ASP A 154 -2.26 11.82 -12.83
N ALA A 155 -2.15 12.16 -11.54
CA ALA A 155 -2.11 11.16 -10.47
C ALA A 155 -3.32 10.21 -10.56
N GLY A 156 -4.51 10.71 -10.94
CA GLY A 156 -5.70 9.87 -11.10
C GLY A 156 -5.66 8.89 -12.27
N ALA A 157 -4.89 9.17 -13.34
CA ALA A 157 -4.76 8.26 -14.48
C ALA A 157 -3.81 7.10 -14.16
N ASN A 158 -2.70 7.38 -13.46
CA ASN A 158 -1.80 6.33 -12.97
C ASN A 158 -2.47 5.47 -11.88
N ASP A 159 -3.31 6.06 -11.04
CA ASP A 159 -4.02 5.32 -9.99
C ASP A 159 -5.03 4.32 -10.58
N VAL A 160 -5.76 4.72 -11.63
CA VAL A 160 -6.68 3.82 -12.36
C VAL A 160 -5.93 2.69 -13.06
N GLU A 161 -4.75 2.96 -13.63
CA GLU A 161 -3.92 1.93 -14.25
C GLU A 161 -3.39 0.93 -13.21
N ILE A 162 -2.92 1.42 -12.06
CA ILE A 162 -2.47 0.57 -10.94
C ILE A 162 -3.63 -0.28 -10.43
N MET A 163 -4.81 0.32 -10.19
CA MET A 163 -6.01 -0.42 -9.77
C MET A 163 -6.42 -1.49 -10.78
N ARG A 164 -6.34 -1.19 -12.09
CA ARG A 164 -6.63 -2.18 -13.13
C ARG A 164 -5.65 -3.35 -13.06
N LEU A 165 -4.36 -3.07 -12.94
CA LEU A 165 -3.31 -4.11 -12.87
C LEU A 165 -3.48 -5.00 -11.62
N GLU A 166 -3.81 -4.42 -10.47
CA GLU A 166 -4.09 -5.16 -9.23
C GLU A 166 -5.34 -6.05 -9.40
N TRP A 167 -6.43 -5.51 -9.96
CA TRP A 167 -7.65 -6.26 -10.20
C TRP A 167 -7.44 -7.40 -11.21
N GLU A 168 -6.70 -7.16 -12.30
CA GLU A 168 -6.32 -8.16 -13.29
C GLU A 168 -5.45 -9.27 -12.68
N ALA A 169 -4.53 -8.92 -11.78
CA ALA A 169 -3.69 -9.89 -11.07
C ALA A 169 -4.54 -10.87 -10.25
N GLU A 170 -5.56 -10.37 -9.55
CA GLU A 170 -6.49 -11.18 -8.75
C GLU A 170 -7.51 -11.96 -9.59
N ASN A 171 -7.84 -11.47 -10.78
CA ASN A 171 -8.89 -12.00 -11.66
C ASN A 171 -8.33 -12.57 -12.96
N GLN A 172 -7.37 -13.51 -12.88
CA GLN A 172 -6.77 -14.16 -14.06
C GLN A 172 -7.80 -14.83 -15.00
N TRP A 173 -8.96 -15.23 -14.47
CA TRP A 173 -10.07 -15.77 -15.26
C TRP A 173 -10.62 -14.76 -16.29
N PHE A 174 -10.34 -13.46 -16.11
CA PHE A 174 -10.75 -12.41 -17.03
C PHE A 174 -10.10 -12.52 -18.41
N PHE A 175 -8.92 -13.13 -18.48
CA PHE A 175 -8.19 -13.34 -19.74
C PHE A 175 -8.67 -14.56 -20.54
N ASP A 176 -9.48 -15.45 -19.94
CA ASP A 176 -10.07 -16.59 -20.63
C ASP A 176 -11.40 -16.19 -21.28
N GLN A 177 -11.38 -15.93 -22.59
CA GLN A 177 -12.57 -15.52 -23.35
C GLN A 177 -13.71 -16.55 -23.32
N ASN A 178 -13.42 -17.81 -22.97
CA ASN A 178 -14.45 -18.85 -22.87
C ASN A 178 -15.13 -18.89 -21.49
N ASP A 179 -14.66 -18.12 -20.51
CA ASP A 179 -15.26 -18.07 -19.18
C ASP A 179 -16.56 -17.24 -19.21
N PRO A 180 -17.71 -17.82 -18.78
CA PRO A 180 -19.00 -17.12 -18.79
C PRO A 180 -19.02 -15.86 -17.91
N ARG A 181 -18.08 -15.71 -16.98
CA ARG A 181 -17.94 -14.53 -16.12
C ARG A 181 -17.45 -13.31 -16.90
N VAL A 182 -16.70 -13.49 -17.99
CA VAL A 182 -16.06 -12.41 -18.76
C VAL A 182 -17.09 -11.54 -19.46
N ALA A 183 -18.05 -12.15 -20.16
CA ALA A 183 -19.13 -11.42 -20.83
C ALA A 183 -19.95 -10.56 -19.84
N ALA A 184 -20.20 -11.12 -18.64
CA ALA A 184 -20.93 -10.42 -17.61
C ALA A 184 -20.08 -9.36 -16.87
N ALA A 185 -18.75 -9.52 -16.79
CA ALA A 185 -17.84 -8.49 -16.32
C ALA A 185 -17.81 -7.30 -17.28
N HIS A 186 -17.59 -7.52 -18.59
CA HIS A 186 -17.62 -6.44 -19.58
C HIS A 186 -18.94 -5.67 -19.56
N SER A 187 -20.08 -6.37 -19.53
CA SER A 187 -21.38 -5.70 -19.49
C SER A 187 -21.63 -4.90 -18.20
N ALA A 188 -21.10 -5.33 -17.06
CA ALA A 188 -21.21 -4.60 -15.80
C ALA A 188 -20.32 -3.35 -15.78
N TYR A 189 -19.08 -3.47 -16.28
CA TYR A 189 -18.15 -2.36 -16.43
C TYR A 189 -18.71 -1.28 -17.36
N ASP A 190 -19.16 -1.67 -18.56
CA ASP A 190 -19.74 -0.75 -19.55
C ASP A 190 -20.99 -0.03 -19.01
N LEU A 191 -21.82 -0.72 -18.24
CA LEU A 191 -23.01 -0.13 -17.64
C LEU A 191 -22.65 0.91 -16.57
N ALA A 192 -21.61 0.67 -15.78
CA ALA A 192 -21.14 1.59 -14.75
C ALA A 192 -20.56 2.87 -15.38
N ILE A 193 -19.71 2.72 -16.40
CA ILE A 193 -19.13 3.87 -17.12
C ILE A 193 -20.21 4.68 -17.84
N ARG A 194 -21.20 4.03 -18.48
CA ARG A 194 -22.33 4.74 -19.13
C ARG A 194 -23.21 5.53 -18.16
N LYS A 195 -23.22 5.15 -16.88
CA LYS A 195 -23.92 5.89 -15.82
C LYS A 195 -23.09 7.06 -15.27
N GLY A 196 -21.88 7.29 -15.80
CA GLY A 196 -20.96 8.30 -15.32
C GLY A 196 -20.21 7.90 -14.05
N GLY A 197 -20.16 6.60 -13.72
CA GLY A 197 -19.40 6.10 -12.58
C GLY A 197 -17.89 6.19 -12.79
N THR A 198 -17.14 6.25 -11.70
CA THR A 198 -15.67 6.21 -11.75
C THR A 198 -15.17 4.80 -12.13
N PRO A 199 -13.93 4.64 -12.62
CA PRO A 199 -13.36 3.31 -12.90
C PRO A 199 -13.38 2.37 -11.68
N GLU A 200 -13.19 2.91 -10.48
CA GLU A 200 -13.28 2.15 -9.22
C GLU A 200 -14.70 1.61 -8.98
N GLU A 201 -15.73 2.44 -9.17
CA GLU A 201 -17.13 2.01 -9.09
C GLU A 201 -17.47 0.97 -10.15
N ALA A 202 -16.83 1.06 -11.33
CA ALA A 202 -17.00 0.10 -12.41
C ALA A 202 -16.41 -1.28 -12.04
N PHE A 203 -15.20 -1.36 -11.48
CA PHE A 203 -14.64 -2.62 -10.99
C PHE A 203 -15.45 -3.21 -9.83
N ALA A 204 -15.93 -2.37 -8.90
CA ALA A 204 -16.82 -2.83 -7.82
C ALA A 204 -18.14 -3.42 -8.34
N ALA A 205 -18.69 -2.84 -9.41
CA ALA A 205 -19.89 -3.34 -10.09
C ALA A 205 -19.63 -4.67 -10.81
N VAL A 206 -18.45 -4.84 -11.41
CA VAL A 206 -17.99 -6.11 -11.97
C VAL A 206 -17.94 -7.19 -10.89
N ASP A 207 -17.29 -6.93 -9.77
CA ASP A 207 -17.14 -7.89 -8.67
C ASP A 207 -18.50 -8.31 -8.08
N ASP A 208 -19.42 -7.38 -7.92
CA ASP A 208 -20.78 -7.67 -7.47
C ASP A 208 -21.54 -8.56 -8.48
N ARG A 209 -21.39 -8.29 -9.78
CA ARG A 209 -22.02 -9.10 -10.84
C ARG A 209 -21.43 -10.50 -10.91
N VAL A 210 -20.11 -10.62 -10.83
CA VAL A 210 -19.37 -11.89 -10.90
C VAL A 210 -19.58 -12.74 -9.64
N SER A 211 -19.62 -12.11 -8.46
CA SER A 211 -19.94 -12.80 -7.20
C SER A 211 -21.36 -13.39 -7.22
N LYS A 212 -22.34 -12.65 -7.77
CA LYS A 212 -23.73 -13.14 -7.91
C LYS A 212 -23.85 -14.34 -8.86
N MET A 213 -23.01 -14.43 -9.90
CA MET A 213 -23.01 -15.57 -10.83
C MET A 213 -22.25 -16.78 -10.29
N SER A 214 -21.15 -16.55 -9.58
CA SER A 214 -20.29 -17.63 -9.06
C SER A 214 -20.86 -18.33 -7.83
N GLY A 215 -21.94 -17.82 -7.24
CA GLY A 215 -22.62 -18.43 -6.09
C GLY A 215 -21.78 -18.53 -4.81
N LYS A 216 -20.53 -18.04 -4.83
CA LYS A 216 -19.64 -18.02 -3.67
C LYS A 216 -19.83 -16.71 -2.92
N PRO A 217 -20.17 -16.75 -1.62
CA PRO A 217 -20.22 -15.55 -0.80
C PRO A 217 -18.82 -14.94 -0.70
N LYS A 218 -18.73 -13.61 -0.80
CA LYS A 218 -17.47 -12.87 -0.62
C LYS A 218 -16.78 -13.32 0.67
N ILE A 219 -15.61 -13.97 0.56
CA ILE A 219 -14.74 -14.17 1.72
C ILE A 219 -14.14 -12.81 2.01
N ASN A 220 -14.64 -12.18 3.08
CA ASN A 220 -14.09 -10.94 3.59
C ASN A 220 -12.64 -11.20 4.03
N GLN A 221 -11.66 -10.66 3.29
CA GLN A 221 -10.23 -10.84 3.57
C GLN A 221 -9.83 -10.31 4.96
N ASN A 222 -10.61 -9.41 5.58
CA ASN A 222 -10.42 -9.02 6.99
C ASN A 222 -10.70 -10.15 8.00
N ARG A 223 -11.25 -11.30 7.59
CA ARG A 223 -11.40 -12.50 8.44
C ARG A 223 -10.21 -13.47 8.35
N LEU A 224 -9.26 -13.22 7.45
CA LEU A 224 -8.02 -14.03 7.31
C LEU A 224 -6.85 -13.47 8.11
N ASN A 225 -7.03 -12.33 8.80
CA ASN A 225 -6.07 -11.85 9.79
C ASN A 225 -6.37 -12.53 11.14
N PRO A 226 -5.53 -13.45 11.64
CA PRO A 226 -5.64 -13.92 13.01
C PRO A 226 -5.09 -12.81 13.93
N SER A 227 -5.91 -11.80 14.22
CA SER A 227 -5.65 -10.83 15.27
C SER A 227 -6.70 -11.01 16.36
N ASP A 228 -6.21 -11.41 17.53
CA ASP A 228 -6.79 -11.22 18.86
C ASP A 228 -8.04 -12.04 19.24
N THR A 229 -7.79 -13.29 19.63
CA THR A 229 -8.56 -13.94 20.69
C THR A 229 -8.17 -13.37 22.06
N ALA A 230 -8.61 -12.14 22.35
CA ALA A 230 -8.82 -11.68 23.71
C ALA A 230 -9.86 -10.55 23.74
N THR A 231 -11.00 -10.84 24.37
CA THR A 231 -11.96 -9.87 24.94
C THR A 231 -12.53 -8.78 24.02
N SER A 232 -13.77 -8.96 23.55
CA SER A 232 -14.79 -7.90 23.69
C SER A 232 -16.19 -8.41 23.40
N THR A 233 -17.03 -8.26 24.42
CA THR A 233 -18.48 -8.33 24.44
C THR A 233 -19.13 -7.57 23.26
N GLY A 234 -20.09 -8.24 22.60
CA GLY A 234 -21.29 -7.68 21.96
C GLY A 234 -21.18 -6.43 21.08
N GLY A 235 -21.47 -6.58 19.77
CA GLY A 235 -21.76 -5.41 18.93
C GLY A 235 -21.84 -5.68 17.44
N GLY A 236 -22.75 -6.56 17.00
CA GLY A 236 -23.03 -6.76 15.58
C GLY A 236 -23.65 -5.52 14.94
N ASN A 237 -22.89 -4.86 14.08
CA ASN A 237 -23.27 -3.65 13.36
C ASN A 237 -24.27 -3.98 12.24
N ARG A 238 -25.57 -3.84 12.53
CA ARG A 238 -26.63 -3.80 11.50
C ARG A 238 -26.88 -2.34 11.12
N GLY A 239 -26.57 -2.01 9.87
CA GLY A 239 -26.87 -0.73 9.25
C GLY A 239 -28.29 -0.28 9.57
N THR A 240 -28.41 0.90 10.18
CA THR A 240 -29.69 1.53 10.46
C THR A 240 -29.52 3.03 10.31
N LYS A 241 -30.50 3.65 9.65
CA LYS A 241 -30.78 5.09 9.57
C LYS A 241 -30.21 5.85 10.76
N ALA A 242 -29.54 6.99 10.49
CA ALA A 242 -28.91 7.85 11.49
C ALA A 242 -29.74 7.92 12.78
N ARG A 243 -29.28 7.20 13.81
CA ARG A 243 -29.92 7.22 15.12
C ARG A 243 -29.66 8.59 15.73
N LYS A 244 -30.67 9.20 16.35
CA LYS A 244 -30.51 10.43 17.11
C LYS A 244 -29.50 10.17 18.23
N ILE A 245 -28.46 10.99 18.30
CA ILE A 245 -27.43 10.92 19.35
C ILE A 245 -28.11 11.13 20.71
N THR A 246 -27.90 10.21 21.63
CA THR A 246 -28.37 10.31 23.01
C THR A 246 -27.20 10.66 23.93
N MET A 247 -27.48 11.02 25.19
CA MET A 247 -26.43 11.40 26.15
C MET A 247 -25.38 10.30 26.37
N ASN A 248 -25.76 9.04 26.17
CA ASN A 248 -24.86 7.90 26.31
C ASN A 248 -23.85 7.77 25.16
N ASP A 249 -24.07 8.49 24.05
CA ASP A 249 -23.22 8.45 22.85
C ASP A 249 -22.20 9.60 22.80
N VAL A 250 -22.14 10.41 23.85
CA VAL A 250 -21.27 11.59 23.99
C VAL A 250 -19.93 11.15 24.57
N THR A 251 -18.83 11.53 23.91
CA THR A 251 -17.49 11.21 24.41
C THR A 251 -17.14 12.05 25.65
N PRO A 252 -16.20 11.62 26.51
CA PRO A 252 -15.79 12.39 27.69
C PRO A 252 -15.32 13.82 27.36
N LYS A 253 -14.69 14.00 26.20
CA LYS A 253 -14.26 15.32 25.70
C LYS A 253 -15.43 16.21 25.32
N GLU A 254 -16.43 15.67 24.63
CA GLU A 254 -17.64 16.41 24.27
C GLU A 254 -18.51 16.71 25.50
N MET A 255 -18.51 15.80 26.49
CA MET A 255 -19.22 15.99 27.76
C MET A 255 -18.68 17.20 28.55
N HIS A 256 -17.39 17.53 28.42
CA HIS A 256 -16.84 18.74 29.01
C HIS A 256 -17.46 20.02 28.42
N MET A 257 -17.90 20.00 27.16
CA MET A 257 -18.58 21.14 26.54
C MET A 257 -20.01 21.32 27.06
N ARG A 258 -20.58 20.35 27.79
CA ARG A 258 -21.93 20.45 28.35
C ARG A 258 -22.05 21.62 29.32
N ALA A 259 -20.98 21.93 30.07
CA ALA A 259 -20.99 23.04 31.02
C ALA A 259 -21.24 24.41 30.37
N ALA A 260 -21.09 24.53 29.05
CA ALA A 260 -21.35 25.77 28.30
C ALA A 260 -22.83 25.95 27.91
N PHE A 261 -23.70 24.96 28.18
CA PHE A 261 -25.13 25.01 27.84
C PHE A 261 -25.98 25.15 29.12
N PRO A 262 -27.12 25.88 29.06
CA PRO A 262 -27.99 26.07 30.22
C PRO A 262 -28.56 24.74 30.72
N ASP A 263 -28.74 24.62 32.04
CA ASP A 263 -29.26 23.40 32.66
C ASP A 263 -30.76 23.21 32.35
N GLY A 264 -31.15 21.95 32.10
CA GLY A 264 -32.53 21.54 31.82
C GLY A 264 -32.71 20.85 30.46
N GLU A 265 -33.88 20.22 30.25
CA GLU A 265 -34.16 19.38 29.07
C GLU A 265 -34.00 20.11 27.73
N SER A 266 -34.19 21.43 27.71
CA SER A 266 -33.97 22.26 26.52
C SER A 266 -32.48 22.43 26.23
N GLY A 267 -31.63 22.54 27.26
CA GLY A 267 -30.18 22.59 27.12
C GLY A 267 -29.57 21.26 26.67
N ASP A 268 -30.10 20.14 27.17
CA ASP A 268 -29.75 18.78 26.71
C ASP A 268 -29.93 18.62 25.20
N LYS A 269 -31.08 19.06 24.68
CA LYS A 269 -31.43 18.94 23.27
C LYS A 269 -30.54 19.83 22.39
N VAL A 270 -30.21 21.03 22.84
CA VAL A 270 -29.34 21.96 22.11
C VAL A 270 -27.90 21.42 22.08
N PHE A 271 -27.42 20.89 23.19
CA PHE A 271 -26.10 20.25 23.30
C PHE A 271 -25.96 19.03 22.38
N LEU A 272 -26.91 18.10 22.40
CA LEU A 272 -26.89 16.91 21.55
C LEU A 272 -26.96 17.27 20.06
N LYS A 273 -27.72 18.31 19.70
CA LYS A 273 -27.79 18.82 18.32
C LYS A 273 -26.48 19.49 17.90
N ALA A 274 -25.79 20.19 18.80
CA ALA A 274 -24.47 20.77 18.53
C ALA A 274 -23.42 19.70 18.24
N ILE A 275 -23.43 18.60 19.00
CA ILE A 275 -22.56 17.43 18.76
C ILE A 275 -22.92 16.74 17.43
N GLU A 276 -24.22 16.60 17.13
CA GLU A 276 -24.65 16.02 15.86
C GLU A 276 -24.16 16.84 14.66
N ASN A 277 -24.19 18.17 14.75
CA ASN A 277 -23.69 19.06 13.71
C ASN A 277 -22.16 19.00 13.61
N SER A 278 -21.43 19.01 14.73
CA SER A 278 -19.96 18.96 14.72
C SER A 278 -19.43 17.66 14.11
N ARG A 279 -20.11 16.53 14.36
CA ARG A 279 -19.76 15.22 13.76
C ARG A 279 -20.12 15.12 12.28
N LYS A 280 -21.06 15.93 11.79
CA LYS A 280 -21.45 16.02 10.36
C LYS A 280 -20.60 17.02 9.57
N GLY A 281 -19.71 17.78 10.22
CA GLY A 281 -18.82 18.74 9.56
C GLY A 281 -19.53 19.95 8.96
N VAL A 282 -20.67 20.37 9.54
CA VAL A 282 -21.45 21.55 9.14
C VAL A 282 -21.14 22.74 10.05
#